data_AF-A0A662WQ31-F1
#
_entry.id   AF-A0A662WQ31-F1
#
_cell.length_a   1.000
_cell.length_b   1.000
_cell.length_c   1.000
_cell.angle_alpha   90.00
_cell.angle_beta   90.00
_cell.angle_gamma   90.00
#
_symmetry.space_group_name_H-M   'P 1'
#
loop_
_entity.id
_entity.type
_entity.pdbx_description
1 polymer ?
#
loop_
_entity_poly.entity_id
_entity_poly.type
_entity_poly.pdbx_seq_one_letter_code
_entity_poly.pdbx_strand_id
1 'polypeptide(L)'
;MLWALDETALDLFARRPVRGFLTGLSFLDAPAGRTQRTSAGSSKPSAKSSDGYHPRQVVELCGAADTPKMEILLHVVAAFLTRSMDGSDDQHATERVFLFDHEYEASAPRLLELVASRLKTKASDDDDTPEAAAERWKTVAQQAMERVMVCHCRDTFHWLATLNHIHFQLLEAASARKRSRLESNGCSRLAIMRQLRSNACLGCDSDAAGI
;
A
#
# COMPACT_ATOMS: atom_id res chain seq x y z
N MET A 1 -17.27 -30.13 -4.24
CA MET A 1 -16.58 -28.87 -4.61
C MET A 1 -17.40 -27.73 -3.99
N LEU A 2 -17.19 -27.47 -2.69
CA LEU A 2 -17.92 -26.42 -1.98
C LEU A 2 -17.24 -25.09 -2.26
N TRP A 3 -18.01 -24.15 -2.79
CA TRP A 3 -17.64 -22.75 -2.93
C TRP A 3 -17.51 -22.20 -1.51
N ALA A 4 -16.30 -21.84 -1.08
CA ALA A 4 -16.13 -21.08 0.15
C ALA A 4 -16.70 -19.67 -0.07
N LEU A 5 -18.00 -19.51 0.19
CA LEU A 5 -18.77 -18.28 0.14
C LEU A 5 -18.87 -17.66 1.56
N ASP A 6 -17.83 -17.79 2.38
CA ASP A 6 -17.88 -17.36 3.78
C ASP A 6 -17.25 -15.98 4.02
N GLU A 7 -17.17 -15.13 3.00
CA GLU A 7 -17.00 -13.69 3.21
C GLU A 7 -18.33 -13.01 2.94
N THR A 8 -19.03 -12.61 4.00
CA THR A 8 -20.22 -11.79 3.85
C THR A 8 -19.82 -10.40 3.37
N ALA A 9 -20.74 -9.69 2.69
CA ALA A 9 -20.52 -8.29 2.35
C ALA A 9 -20.20 -7.47 3.62
N LEU A 10 -20.78 -7.85 4.76
CA LEU A 10 -20.51 -7.24 6.06
C LEU A 10 -19.04 -7.42 6.49
N ASP A 11 -18.44 -8.60 6.26
CA ASP A 11 -17.01 -8.84 6.53
C ASP A 11 -16.10 -7.98 5.65
N LEU A 12 -16.49 -7.75 4.39
CA LEU A 12 -15.78 -6.83 3.49
C LEU A 12 -15.90 -5.36 3.93
N PHE A 13 -17.05 -4.95 4.48
CA PHE A 13 -17.23 -3.63 5.06
C PHE A 13 -16.50 -3.47 6.40
N ALA A 14 -16.44 -4.53 7.19
CA ALA A 14 -15.71 -4.56 8.47
C ALA A 14 -14.19 -4.52 8.28
N ARG A 15 -13.67 -4.95 7.12
CA ARG A 15 -12.28 -4.71 6.69
C ARG A 15 -12.06 -3.22 6.44
N ARG A 16 -11.77 -2.48 7.52
CA ARG A 16 -11.21 -1.14 7.42
C ARG A 16 -9.79 -1.27 6.85
N PRO A 17 -9.47 -0.63 5.72
CA PRO A 17 -8.07 -0.57 5.30
C PRO A 17 -7.32 0.20 6.40
N VAL A 18 -6.45 -0.51 7.13
CA VAL A 18 -5.97 -0.05 8.44
C VAL A 18 -4.81 0.95 8.32
N ARG A 19 -4.14 1.02 7.17
CA ARG A 19 -2.86 1.72 7.04
C ARG A 19 -3.03 3.14 6.50
N GLY A 20 -3.15 4.08 7.44
CA GLY A 20 -2.94 5.50 7.17
C GLY A 20 -1.46 5.85 7.04
N PHE A 21 -1.15 7.11 6.80
CA PHE A 21 0.23 7.62 6.80
C PHE A 21 0.30 9.09 7.18
N LEU A 22 1.44 9.48 7.73
CA LEU A 22 1.76 10.87 8.06
C LEU A 22 2.55 11.48 6.91
N THR A 23 2.27 12.75 6.62
CA THR A 23 3.03 13.52 5.64
C THR A 23 4.31 14.09 6.24
N GLY A 24 4.38 14.25 7.57
CA GLY A 24 5.46 15.01 8.23
C GLY A 24 5.27 16.52 8.11
N LEU A 25 4.16 16.96 7.50
CA LEU A 25 3.72 18.35 7.49
C LEU A 25 2.63 18.49 8.55
N SER A 26 2.99 19.02 9.73
CA SER A 26 2.08 19.09 10.89
C SER A 26 0.76 19.80 10.58
N PHE A 27 0.78 20.80 9.71
CA PHE A 27 -0.42 21.53 9.27
C PHE A 27 -1.38 20.69 8.42
N LEU A 28 -0.91 19.61 7.78
CA LEU A 28 -1.75 18.65 7.04
C LEU A 28 -2.17 17.47 7.92
N ASP A 29 -1.26 16.97 8.75
CA ASP A 29 -1.49 15.77 9.55
C ASP A 29 -2.50 15.99 10.68
N ALA A 30 -2.45 17.16 11.32
CA ALA A 30 -3.34 17.53 12.43
C ALA A 30 -4.83 17.69 12.05
N PRO A 31 -5.21 18.29 10.90
CA PRO A 31 -6.60 18.31 10.46
C PRO A 31 -7.04 16.98 9.82
N ALA A 32 -6.16 16.30 9.07
CA ALA A 32 -6.51 15.04 8.40
C ALA A 32 -6.94 13.94 9.40
N GLY A 33 -6.45 14.00 10.64
CA GLY A 33 -6.87 13.11 11.71
C GLY A 33 -8.17 13.46 12.44
N ARG A 34 -8.66 14.69 12.32
CA ARG A 34 -9.87 15.15 13.06
C ARG A 34 -11.17 14.73 12.39
N THR A 35 -11.18 14.50 11.07
CA THR A 35 -12.38 14.15 10.31
C THR A 35 -13.01 12.79 10.69
N GLN A 36 -12.37 11.99 11.55
CA GLN A 36 -12.89 10.70 12.01
C GLN A 36 -13.54 10.73 13.41
N ARG A 37 -13.56 11.88 14.10
CA ARG A 37 -13.97 11.98 15.52
C ARG A 37 -15.49 12.06 15.81
N THR A 38 -16.38 11.83 14.85
CA THR A 38 -17.84 12.00 15.07
C THR A 38 -18.60 10.74 15.51
N SER A 39 -17.96 9.58 15.72
CA SER A 39 -18.64 8.42 16.33
C SER A 39 -18.34 8.30 17.83
N ALA A 40 -19.23 8.88 18.64
CA ALA A 40 -19.63 8.53 20.01
C ALA A 40 -18.60 7.93 21.00
N GLY A 41 -18.31 8.70 22.07
CA GLY A 41 -18.49 8.20 23.44
C GLY A 41 -17.45 7.24 24.04
N SER A 42 -16.15 7.40 23.77
CA SER A 42 -15.10 6.64 24.48
C SER A 42 -14.03 7.57 25.03
N SER A 43 -14.15 7.91 26.31
CA SER A 43 -13.14 8.62 27.12
C SER A 43 -12.03 7.66 27.55
N LYS A 44 -11.30 7.10 26.58
CA LYS A 44 -10.06 6.36 26.83
C LYS A 44 -9.03 6.80 25.79
N PRO A 45 -7.91 7.43 26.18
CA PRO A 45 -6.86 7.77 25.24
C PRO A 45 -6.18 6.48 24.80
N SER A 46 -6.63 5.87 23.71
CA SER A 46 -5.83 4.84 23.03
C SER A 46 -4.65 5.54 22.37
N ALA A 47 -3.45 5.11 22.72
CA ALA A 47 -2.16 5.65 22.28
C ALA A 47 -1.84 5.33 20.80
N LYS A 48 -2.79 5.58 19.89
CA LYS A 48 -2.57 5.62 18.45
C LYS A 48 -3.12 6.95 17.96
N SER A 49 -2.23 7.93 17.79
CA SER A 49 -2.58 9.24 17.25
C SER A 49 -3.40 9.02 15.98
N SER A 50 -4.63 9.53 15.98
CA SER A 50 -5.52 9.48 14.82
C SER A 50 -5.05 10.41 13.69
N ASP A 51 -3.80 10.86 13.70
CA ASP A 51 -3.28 11.93 12.85
C ASP A 51 -2.85 11.38 11.48
N GLY A 52 -3.00 12.22 10.44
CA GLY A 52 -2.62 11.88 9.08
C GLY A 52 -3.76 11.37 8.17
N TYR A 53 -3.35 10.88 7.01
CA TYR A 53 -4.24 10.47 5.93
C TYR A 53 -4.73 9.04 6.12
N HIS A 54 -6.02 8.81 5.89
CA HIS A 54 -6.64 7.50 6.01
C HIS A 54 -7.29 7.02 4.70
N PRO A 55 -7.34 5.70 4.46
CA PRO A 55 -8.10 5.14 3.34
C PRO A 55 -9.59 5.51 3.43
N ARG A 56 -10.25 5.68 2.26
CA ARG A 56 -11.67 6.11 2.15
C ARG A 56 -11.94 7.53 2.66
N GLN A 57 -10.91 8.37 2.72
CA GLN A 57 -11.00 9.79 3.02
C GLN A 57 -10.79 10.61 1.75
N VAL A 58 -11.50 11.72 1.65
CA VAL A 58 -11.20 12.80 0.68
C VAL A 58 -10.70 13.98 1.49
N VAL A 59 -9.55 14.53 1.09
CA VAL A 59 -8.95 15.72 1.70
C VAL A 59 -8.84 16.78 0.61
N GLU A 60 -9.42 17.93 0.85
CA GLU A 60 -9.35 19.09 -0.04
C GLU A 60 -8.34 20.09 0.53
N LEU A 61 -7.43 20.57 -0.31
CA LEU A 61 -6.47 21.62 0.02
C LEU A 61 -6.81 22.87 -0.79
N CYS A 62 -7.39 23.86 -0.12
CA CYS A 62 -7.72 25.15 -0.71
C CYS A 62 -6.67 26.20 -0.34
N GLY A 63 -6.37 27.09 -1.28
CA GLY A 63 -5.46 28.21 -1.07
C GLY A 63 -5.57 29.20 -2.22
N ALA A 64 -4.95 30.36 -2.06
CA ALA A 64 -4.84 31.35 -3.12
C ALA A 64 -4.01 30.80 -4.30
N ALA A 65 -3.99 31.54 -5.41
CA ALA A 65 -3.31 31.11 -6.64
C ALA A 65 -1.80 30.87 -6.41
N ASP A 66 -1.17 31.72 -5.60
CA ASP A 66 0.23 31.66 -5.19
C ASP A 66 0.57 30.55 -4.17
N THR A 67 -0.45 29.90 -3.60
CA THR A 67 -0.23 28.78 -2.68
C THR A 67 0.34 27.60 -3.47
N PRO A 68 1.48 27.01 -3.06
CA PRO A 68 2.19 25.96 -3.80
C PRO A 68 1.51 24.59 -3.63
N LYS A 69 0.26 24.48 -4.10
CA LYS A 69 -0.62 23.32 -3.92
C LYS A 69 -0.03 22.06 -4.55
N MET A 70 0.57 22.18 -5.74
CA MET A 70 1.23 21.05 -6.40
C MET A 70 2.43 20.56 -5.60
N GLU A 71 3.29 21.45 -5.10
CA GLU A 71 4.45 21.06 -4.27
C GLU A 71 3.99 20.33 -2.99
N ILE A 72 2.93 20.84 -2.35
CA ILE A 72 2.32 20.16 -1.20
C ILE A 72 1.82 18.76 -1.58
N LEU A 73 1.14 18.61 -2.72
CA LEU A 73 0.68 17.31 -3.21
C LEU A 73 1.85 16.35 -3.49
N LEU A 74 2.95 16.82 -4.07
CA LEU A 74 4.16 16.01 -4.27
C LEU A 74 4.75 15.54 -2.93
N HIS A 75 4.76 16.39 -1.89
CA HIS A 75 5.17 16.00 -0.55
C HIS A 75 4.28 14.90 0.06
N VAL A 76 2.96 14.97 -0.18
CA VAL A 76 1.99 13.94 0.25
C VAL A 76 2.26 12.62 -0.49
N VAL A 77 2.46 12.66 -1.80
CA VAL A 77 2.79 11.47 -2.60
C VAL A 77 4.11 10.86 -2.15
N ALA A 78 5.15 11.66 -1.94
CA ALA A 78 6.44 11.17 -1.45
C ALA A 78 6.32 10.49 -0.06
N ALA A 79 5.48 11.04 0.83
CA ALA A 79 5.18 10.43 2.13
C ALA A 79 4.47 9.08 1.97
N PHE A 80 3.45 9.02 1.10
CA PHE A 80 2.72 7.79 0.80
C PHE A 80 3.66 6.70 0.27
N LEU A 81 4.53 7.04 -0.67
CA LEU A 81 5.45 6.09 -1.29
C LEU A 81 6.46 5.52 -0.30
N THR A 82 6.87 6.30 0.70
CA THR A 82 7.89 5.92 1.68
C THR A 82 7.33 5.37 3.00
N ARG A 83 6.01 5.23 3.14
CA ARG A 83 5.33 4.78 4.36
C ARG A 83 5.52 3.29 4.70
N SER A 84 5.72 2.44 3.70
CA SER A 84 5.82 0.99 3.92
C SER A 84 7.15 0.61 4.58
N MET A 85 8.13 1.51 4.49
CA MET A 85 9.44 1.38 5.12
C MET A 85 9.39 1.63 6.64
N ASP A 86 8.25 2.10 7.18
CA ASP A 86 8.08 2.40 8.61
C ASP A 86 7.58 1.19 9.43
N GLY A 87 7.48 -0.01 8.85
CA GLY A 87 6.99 -1.19 9.55
C GLY A 87 7.57 -2.49 9.03
N SER A 88 7.89 -3.39 9.96
CA SER A 88 8.60 -4.69 9.82
C SER A 88 7.90 -5.76 8.96
N ASP A 89 6.99 -5.39 8.06
CA ASP A 89 6.39 -6.31 7.12
C ASP A 89 7.02 -6.06 5.75
N ASP A 90 7.93 -6.95 5.34
CA ASP A 90 8.57 -7.08 4.01
C ASP A 90 7.59 -7.28 2.84
N GLN A 91 6.30 -6.97 3.04
CA GLN A 91 5.35 -6.91 1.96
C GLN A 91 5.61 -5.64 1.15
N HIS A 92 6.33 -5.81 0.03
CA HIS A 92 6.44 -4.80 -1.02
C HIS A 92 5.11 -4.08 -1.21
N ALA A 93 5.11 -2.76 -0.99
CA ALA A 93 3.92 -1.94 -1.15
C ALA A 93 3.41 -2.03 -2.59
N THR A 94 2.33 -2.79 -2.79
CA THR A 94 1.69 -2.98 -4.11
C THR A 94 0.77 -1.83 -4.48
N GLU A 95 0.64 -0.83 -3.62
CA GLU A 95 -0.23 0.32 -3.86
C GLU A 95 0.37 1.26 -4.89
N ARG A 96 -0.49 1.69 -5.82
CA ARG A 96 -0.17 2.65 -6.88
C ARG A 96 -0.76 4.03 -6.55
N VAL A 97 -0.11 5.07 -7.02
CA VAL A 97 -0.57 6.46 -6.93
C VAL A 97 -0.96 6.93 -8.33
N PHE A 98 -2.17 7.47 -8.45
CA PHE A 98 -2.64 8.12 -9.66
C PHE A 98 -2.67 9.63 -9.41
N LEU A 99 -1.84 10.38 -10.13
CA LEU A 99 -1.75 11.83 -10.04
C LEU A 99 -2.42 12.46 -11.25
N PHE A 100 -3.54 13.13 -11.06
CA PHE A 100 -4.22 13.85 -12.12
C PHE A 100 -3.67 15.27 -12.19
N ASP A 101 -3.16 15.65 -13.35
CA ASP A 101 -2.49 16.93 -13.58
C ASP A 101 -3.14 17.66 -14.75
N HIS A 102 -3.93 18.68 -14.44
CA HIS A 102 -4.66 19.48 -15.42
C HIS A 102 -3.85 20.69 -15.93
N GLU A 103 -2.92 21.20 -15.12
CA GLU A 103 -2.11 22.38 -15.40
C GLU A 103 -0.68 22.05 -15.86
N TYR A 104 -0.32 20.76 -15.97
CA TYR A 104 1.03 20.30 -16.32
C TYR A 104 2.09 20.75 -15.32
N GLU A 105 1.73 20.86 -14.04
CA GLU A 105 2.64 21.32 -12.97
C GLU A 105 3.39 20.15 -12.31
N ALA A 106 2.96 18.90 -12.52
CA ALA A 106 3.58 17.75 -11.86
C ALA A 106 4.99 17.49 -12.42
N SER A 107 6.00 17.60 -11.54
CA SER A 107 7.40 17.37 -11.89
C SER A 107 7.91 16.02 -11.34
N ALA A 108 8.17 15.07 -12.24
CA ALA A 108 8.75 13.78 -11.87
C ALA A 108 10.16 13.88 -11.26
N PRO A 109 11.08 14.72 -11.78
CA PRO A 109 12.38 14.95 -11.12
C PRO A 109 12.20 15.47 -9.70
N ARG A 110 11.27 16.41 -9.50
CA ARG A 110 11.00 16.98 -8.16
C ARG A 110 10.47 15.92 -7.21
N LEU A 111 9.54 15.09 -7.65
CA LEU A 111 9.01 14.00 -6.83
C LEU A 111 10.11 12.98 -6.45
N LEU A 112 10.99 12.63 -7.40
CA LEU A 112 12.12 11.75 -7.14
C LEU A 112 13.06 12.32 -6.08
N GLU A 113 13.38 13.62 -6.15
CA GLU A 113 14.19 14.31 -5.13
C GLU A 113 13.53 14.27 -3.74
N LEU A 114 12.22 14.49 -3.67
CA LEU A 114 11.46 14.43 -2.42
C LEU A 114 11.46 13.02 -1.82
N VAL A 115 11.27 11.99 -2.65
CA VAL A 115 11.35 10.58 -2.22
C VAL A 115 12.76 10.25 -1.71
N ALA A 116 13.79 10.59 -2.48
CA ALA A 116 15.18 10.33 -2.11
C ALA A 116 15.56 11.06 -0.80
N SER A 117 15.16 12.32 -0.64
CA SER A 117 15.40 13.10 0.57
C SER A 117 14.75 12.46 1.80
N ARG A 118 13.52 11.96 1.68
CA ARG A 118 12.85 11.25 2.78
C ARG A 118 13.50 9.92 3.13
N LEU A 119 14.00 9.18 2.14
CA LEU A 119 14.71 7.93 2.38
C LEU A 119 16.04 8.16 3.10
N LYS A 120 16.80 9.19 2.70
CA LYS A 120 18.04 9.61 3.35
C LYS A 120 17.85 9.91 4.84
N THR A 121 16.79 10.65 5.20
CA THR A 121 16.53 11.00 6.60
C THR A 121 16.19 9.81 7.48
N LYS A 122 15.71 8.69 6.90
CA LYS A 122 15.31 7.49 7.65
C LYS A 122 16.45 6.49 7.85
N ALA A 123 17.44 6.48 6.96
CA ALA A 123 18.52 5.50 6.97
C ALA A 123 19.78 5.96 7.73
N SER A 124 19.69 7.04 8.51
CA SER A 124 20.81 7.59 9.29
C SER A 124 21.32 6.66 10.40
N ASP A 125 20.68 5.49 10.60
CA ASP A 125 21.04 4.50 11.64
C ASP A 125 21.76 3.25 11.09
N ASP A 126 21.95 3.11 9.76
CA ASP A 126 22.62 1.94 9.16
C ASP A 126 24.14 2.17 9.00
N ASP A 127 24.96 1.21 9.43
CA ASP A 127 26.45 1.15 9.38
C ASP A 127 27.05 1.06 7.95
N ASP A 128 26.27 1.38 6.91
CA ASP A 128 26.70 1.32 5.51
C ASP A 128 27.69 2.45 5.17
N THR A 129 28.65 2.18 4.28
CA THR A 129 29.51 3.25 3.73
C THR A 129 28.64 4.28 2.98
N PRO A 130 28.97 5.58 3.05
CA PRO A 130 28.12 6.64 2.51
C PRO A 130 27.84 6.51 1.00
N GLU A 131 28.76 5.89 0.25
CA GLU A 131 28.58 5.63 -1.18
C GLU A 131 27.61 4.48 -1.47
N ALA A 132 27.70 3.36 -0.73
CA ALA A 132 26.79 2.23 -0.87
C ALA A 132 25.36 2.59 -0.46
N ALA A 133 25.23 3.37 0.61
CA ALA A 133 23.95 3.90 1.09
C ALA A 133 23.29 4.81 0.04
N ALA A 134 24.08 5.68 -0.61
CA ALA A 134 23.59 6.59 -1.65
C ALA A 134 23.01 5.84 -2.87
N GLU A 135 23.67 4.79 -3.34
CA GLU A 135 23.19 3.97 -4.47
C GLU A 135 21.95 3.13 -4.11
N ARG A 136 21.92 2.59 -2.88
CA ARG A 136 20.76 1.85 -2.36
C ARG A 136 19.50 2.72 -2.37
N TRP A 137 19.58 3.94 -1.83
CA TRP A 137 18.39 4.81 -1.76
C TRP A 137 17.94 5.34 -3.11
N LYS A 138 18.87 5.58 -4.06
CA LYS A 138 18.50 5.91 -5.44
C LYS A 138 17.69 4.79 -6.07
N THR A 139 18.13 3.54 -5.89
CA THR A 139 17.42 2.35 -6.40
C THR A 139 16.04 2.22 -5.78
N VAL A 140 15.93 2.36 -4.45
CA VAL A 140 14.64 2.32 -3.75
C VAL A 140 13.72 3.47 -4.17
N ALA A 141 14.28 4.67 -4.36
CA ALA A 141 13.51 5.82 -4.85
C ALA A 141 12.98 5.59 -6.26
N GLN A 142 13.79 5.05 -7.17
CA GLN A 142 13.36 4.71 -8.53
C GLN A 142 12.25 3.65 -8.52
N GLN A 143 12.41 2.57 -7.75
CA GLN A 143 11.36 1.55 -7.57
C GLN A 143 10.07 2.14 -6.99
N ALA A 144 10.19 3.12 -6.08
CA ALA A 144 9.01 3.82 -5.57
C ALA A 144 8.31 4.64 -6.65
N MET A 145 9.07 5.29 -7.55
CA MET A 145 8.53 6.07 -8.66
C MET A 145 7.78 5.23 -9.69
N GLU A 146 8.13 3.95 -9.88
CA GLU A 146 7.41 3.02 -10.77
C GLU A 146 5.93 2.83 -10.37
N ARG A 147 5.57 3.17 -9.14
CA ARG A 147 4.19 3.08 -8.63
C ARG A 147 3.36 4.33 -8.88
N VAL A 148 3.95 5.38 -9.46
CA VAL A 148 3.27 6.65 -9.75
C VAL A 148 2.89 6.71 -11.23
N MET A 149 1.62 6.94 -11.49
CA MET A 149 1.10 7.21 -12.83
C MET A 149 0.57 8.64 -12.88
N VAL A 150 1.17 9.46 -13.74
CA VAL A 150 0.72 10.83 -13.99
C VAL A 150 -0.27 10.82 -15.15
N CYS A 151 -1.47 11.34 -14.93
CA CYS A 151 -2.56 11.43 -15.88
C CYS A 151 -2.76 12.89 -16.27
N HIS A 152 -2.34 13.25 -17.48
CA HIS A 152 -2.55 14.59 -18.03
C HIS A 152 -3.96 14.70 -18.64
N CYS A 153 -4.88 15.29 -17.88
CA CYS A 153 -6.27 15.44 -18.28
C CYS A 153 -6.50 16.86 -18.79
N ARG A 154 -6.73 16.98 -20.11
CA ARG A 154 -6.92 18.28 -20.80
C ARG A 154 -8.26 18.96 -20.50
N ASP A 155 -9.27 18.15 -20.21
CA ASP A 155 -10.62 18.61 -19.96
C ASP A 155 -11.36 17.66 -19.01
N THR A 156 -12.54 18.07 -18.57
CA THR A 156 -13.38 17.30 -17.65
C THR A 156 -13.81 15.95 -18.21
N PHE A 157 -14.03 15.82 -19.53
CA PHE A 157 -14.44 14.55 -20.13
C PHE A 157 -13.30 13.55 -20.13
N HIS A 158 -12.09 13.99 -20.46
CA HIS A 158 -10.89 13.18 -20.39
C HIS A 158 -10.63 12.73 -18.94
N TRP A 159 -10.78 13.64 -17.97
CA TRP A 159 -10.67 13.30 -16.56
C TRP A 159 -11.65 12.20 -16.13
N LEU A 160 -12.94 12.33 -16.48
CA LEU A 160 -13.97 11.33 -16.17
C LEU A 160 -13.69 9.98 -16.86
N ALA A 161 -13.26 10.00 -18.13
CA ALA A 161 -12.90 8.80 -18.86
C ALA A 161 -11.71 8.07 -18.20
N THR A 162 -10.68 8.80 -17.79
CA THR A 162 -9.51 8.24 -17.09
C THR A 162 -9.91 7.65 -15.73
N LEU A 163 -10.75 8.35 -14.96
CA LEU A 163 -11.23 7.86 -13.66
C LEU A 163 -12.05 6.56 -13.81
N ASN A 164 -12.95 6.51 -14.78
CA ASN A 164 -13.72 5.30 -15.09
C ASN A 164 -12.81 4.14 -15.52
N HIS A 165 -11.80 4.43 -16.35
CA HIS A 165 -10.84 3.42 -16.78
C HIS A 165 -10.07 2.83 -15.58
N ILE A 166 -9.57 3.69 -14.69
CA ILE A 166 -8.89 3.26 -13.45
C ILE A 166 -9.82 2.43 -12.58
N HIS A 167 -11.08 2.84 -12.43
CA HIS A 167 -12.07 2.08 -11.67
C HIS A 167 -12.21 0.63 -12.17
N PHE A 168 -12.38 0.43 -13.47
CA PHE A 168 -12.48 -0.91 -14.05
C PHE A 168 -11.18 -1.72 -13.91
N GLN A 169 -10.02 -1.10 -14.14
CA GLN A 169 -8.74 -1.77 -13.89
C GLN A 169 -8.61 -2.27 -12.45
N LEU A 170 -9.07 -1.48 -11.47
CA LEU A 170 -9.02 -1.85 -10.06
C LEU A 170 -9.98 -3.01 -9.73
N LEU A 171 -11.17 -3.03 -10.34
CA LEU A 171 -12.13 -4.14 -10.22
C LEU A 171 -11.57 -5.45 -10.80
N GLU A 172 -10.93 -5.37 -11.97
CA GLU A 172 -10.31 -6.52 -12.63
C GLU A 172 -9.13 -7.06 -11.81
N ALA A 173 -8.23 -6.18 -11.36
CA ALA A 173 -7.08 -6.54 -10.54
C ALA A 173 -7.49 -7.20 -9.22
N ALA A 174 -8.54 -6.69 -8.57
CA ALA A 174 -9.09 -7.31 -7.36
C ALA A 174 -9.63 -8.73 -7.62
N SER A 175 -10.31 -8.91 -8.75
CA SER A 175 -10.86 -10.21 -9.17
C SER A 175 -9.77 -11.22 -9.53
N ALA A 176 -8.66 -10.78 -10.14
CA ALA A 176 -7.50 -11.61 -10.44
C ALA A 176 -6.77 -12.06 -9.17
N ARG A 177 -6.56 -11.16 -8.19
CA ARG A 177 -5.94 -11.50 -6.90
C ARG A 177 -6.73 -12.53 -6.09
N LYS A 178 -8.07 -12.48 -6.17
CA LYS A 178 -8.92 -13.50 -5.53
C LYS A 178 -8.72 -14.87 -6.17
N ARG A 179 -8.66 -14.92 -7.52
CA ARG A 179 -8.41 -16.17 -8.26
C ARG A 179 -7.04 -16.76 -7.96
N SER A 180 -5.97 -15.97 -7.98
CA SER A 180 -4.62 -16.46 -7.71
C SER A 180 -4.43 -16.96 -6.27
N ARG A 181 -5.09 -16.33 -5.27
CA ARG A 181 -5.09 -16.83 -3.88
C ARG A 181 -5.83 -18.15 -3.72
N LEU A 182 -6.92 -18.37 -4.46
CA LEU A 182 -7.66 -19.63 -4.44
C LEU A 182 -6.85 -20.76 -5.09
N GLU A 183 -6.13 -20.46 -6.18
CA GLU A 183 -5.25 -21.40 -6.87
C GLU A 183 -4.01 -21.76 -6.03
N SER A 184 -3.37 -20.78 -5.37
CA SER A 184 -2.23 -21.03 -4.48
C SER A 184 -2.63 -21.89 -3.27
N ASN A 185 -3.79 -21.62 -2.68
CA ASN A 185 -4.31 -22.39 -1.55
C ASN A 185 -4.78 -23.80 -1.95
N GLY A 186 -5.26 -23.97 -3.18
CA GLY A 186 -5.58 -25.27 -3.77
C GLY A 186 -4.33 -26.13 -4.01
N CYS A 187 -3.24 -25.51 -4.48
CA CYS A 187 -1.97 -26.17 -4.73
C CYS A 187 -1.28 -26.61 -3.42
N SER A 188 -1.29 -25.77 -2.38
CA SER A 188 -0.76 -26.16 -1.05
C SER A 188 -1.56 -27.28 -0.40
N ARG A 189 -2.90 -27.31 -0.54
CA ARG A 189 -3.71 -28.42 -0.03
C ARG A 189 -3.44 -29.74 -0.76
N LEU A 190 -3.24 -29.70 -2.07
CA LEU A 190 -2.86 -30.90 -2.85
C LEU A 190 -1.44 -31.38 -2.54
N ALA A 191 -0.50 -30.47 -2.30
CA ALA A 191 0.86 -30.80 -1.85
C ALA A 191 0.88 -31.41 -0.44
N ILE A 192 0.14 -30.83 0.51
CA ILE A 192 0.02 -31.38 1.88
C ILE A 192 -0.69 -32.74 1.87
N MET A 193 -1.73 -32.93 1.06
CA MET A 193 -2.39 -34.23 0.92
C MET A 193 -1.52 -35.28 0.20
N ARG A 194 -0.62 -34.89 -0.70
CA ARG A 194 0.40 -35.79 -1.28
C ARG A 194 1.47 -36.16 -0.24
N GLN A 195 1.93 -35.21 0.58
CA GLN A 195 2.91 -35.46 1.65
C GLN A 195 2.36 -36.44 2.69
N LEU A 196 1.09 -36.27 3.10
CA LEU A 196 0.44 -37.15 4.07
C LEU A 196 0.14 -38.55 3.51
N ARG A 197 -0.10 -38.69 2.21
CA ARG A 197 -0.22 -40.01 1.55
C ARG A 197 1.14 -40.70 1.38
N SER A 198 2.23 -39.96 1.19
CA SER A 198 3.57 -40.55 1.07
C SER A 198 4.11 -41.07 2.41
N ASN A 199 3.74 -40.43 3.53
CA ASN A 199 4.16 -40.86 4.87
C ASN A 199 3.33 -42.04 5.44
N ALA A 200 2.18 -42.37 4.83
CA ALA A 200 1.36 -43.51 5.25
C ALA A 200 1.83 -44.85 4.65
N CYS A 201 2.84 -44.85 3.77
CA CYS A 201 3.33 -46.06 3.08
C CYS A 201 4.70 -46.57 3.56
N LEU A 202 5.28 -46.01 4.64
CA LEU A 202 6.62 -46.40 5.14
C LEU A 202 6.59 -47.03 6.54
N GLY A 203 5.49 -47.71 6.91
CA GLY A 203 5.34 -48.34 8.21
C GLY A 203 4.86 -49.80 8.12
N CYS A 204 5.56 -50.66 7.37
CA CYS A 204 5.47 -52.11 7.49
C CYS A 204 6.82 -52.76 7.12
N ASP A 205 7.75 -52.74 8.07
CA ASP A 205 8.84 -53.71 8.27
C ASP A 205 9.12 -53.58 9.79
N SER A 206 9.14 -54.60 10.63
CA SER A 206 9.67 -55.96 10.47
C SER A 206 9.03 -56.87 11.52
N ASP A 207 9.10 -58.20 11.32
CA ASP A 207 9.58 -59.14 12.35
C ASP A 207 9.50 -60.58 11.82
N ALA A 208 10.67 -61.18 11.55
CA ALA A 208 10.91 -62.62 11.68
C ALA A 208 12.41 -62.93 11.44
N ALA A 209 13.20 -62.96 12.52
CA ALA A 209 14.50 -63.63 12.56
C ALA A 209 14.78 -64.20 13.96
N GLY A 210 15.10 -65.51 14.01
CA GLY A 210 15.63 -66.26 15.17
C GLY A 210 14.53 -66.95 15.99
N ILE A 211 14.48 -68.27 16.15
CA ILE A 211 15.53 -69.28 16.39
C ILE A 211 15.27 -70.53 15.56
#